data_AF-A0A1G9VFS8-F1
#
_entry.id   AF-A0A1G9VFS8-F1
#
_cell.length_a   1.000
_cell.length_b   1.000
_cell.length_c   1.000
_cell.angle_alpha   90.00
_cell.angle_beta   90.00
_cell.angle_gamma   90.00
#
_symmetry.space_group_name_H-M   'P 1'
#
loop_
_entity.id
_entity.type
_entity.pdbx_description
1 polymer ?
#
loop_
_entity_poly.entity_id
_entity_poly.type
_entity_poly.pdbx_seq_one_letter_code
_entity_poly.pdbx_strand_id
1 'polypeptide(L)'
;MTEEQKYQDHPPVRPEPDDEINLLDLLLVLVKNKWLIIGTCIATFALACIYTLTLPNIFTATARLLPPQQEKGGLSGMLGGMGGLAALAGVSPGGSSADFYVGLAKSRTISDAIIERFDLMNRFGWETRNGAYQALGGKINVSADKMTGFITLSVDDEDPRFAAEMANAYVEELQKLNVRINLSTAGRERVFLEERLALVARDLELAEENLKRFQQEHKTIRIDEQTKGLIEAVSRLKGELASKEVELGVLLSYQTEQNPEVRALRESIVQIREQIRRLEQSPGAGHLGDDLFFVIAEVPELGLQFARLMREYKVQETLFELISKQYEVAKISEAKNTSTLQILDAAAVPDLKSKPKRSLMVLVATFAAGFLAVLVAFVREFGRNLAGEDRRRWEQIKANLRLRR
;
A
#
# COMPACT_ATOMS: atom_id res chain seq x y z
N MET A 1 -28.98 -66.56 71.55
CA MET A 1 -27.70 -66.94 70.92
C MET A 1 -27.92 -66.88 69.42
N THR A 2 -26.93 -66.30 68.72
CA THR A 2 -26.71 -66.25 67.25
C THR A 2 -27.58 -65.34 66.36
N GLU A 3 -26.87 -64.36 65.77
CA GLU A 3 -26.77 -64.01 64.35
C GLU A 3 -27.84 -63.21 63.57
N GLU A 4 -27.30 -62.19 62.87
CA GLU A 4 -27.71 -61.61 61.57
C GLU A 4 -29.02 -60.81 61.48
N GLN A 5 -29.18 -59.72 60.73
CA GLN A 5 -28.33 -58.93 59.82
C GLN A 5 -29.10 -57.63 59.49
N LYS A 6 -28.37 -56.52 59.30
CA LYS A 6 -28.56 -55.48 58.25
C LYS A 6 -29.90 -54.74 58.12
N TYR A 7 -29.91 -53.46 58.53
CA TYR A 7 -30.70 -52.40 57.89
C TYR A 7 -29.89 -51.09 57.84
N GLN A 8 -29.21 -50.88 56.71
CA GLN A 8 -28.97 -49.54 56.16
C GLN A 8 -30.23 -49.19 55.35
N ASP A 9 -30.85 -48.02 55.54
CA ASP A 9 -30.58 -46.88 54.65
C ASP A 9 -31.55 -45.70 54.89
N HIS A 10 -30.92 -44.52 54.97
CA HIS A 10 -31.39 -43.15 54.73
C HIS A 10 -32.56 -42.56 55.56
N PRO A 11 -32.34 -41.44 56.31
CA PRO A 11 -33.42 -40.61 56.80
C PRO A 11 -34.23 -40.05 55.63
N PRO A 12 -35.53 -39.71 55.79
CA PRO A 12 -36.35 -39.18 54.72
C PRO A 12 -35.67 -37.95 54.12
N VAL A 13 -35.30 -38.06 52.85
CA VAL A 13 -34.92 -36.91 52.03
C VAL A 13 -36.11 -35.97 52.11
N ARG A 14 -35.95 -34.86 52.86
CA ARG A 14 -36.88 -33.74 52.76
C ARG A 14 -36.87 -33.37 51.29
N PRO A 15 -38.01 -33.21 50.62
CA PRO A 15 -38.00 -32.68 49.27
C PRO A 15 -37.27 -31.34 49.37
N GLU A 16 -36.04 -31.29 48.84
CA GLU A 16 -35.44 -30.02 48.48
C GLU A 16 -36.48 -29.38 47.57
N PRO A 17 -36.99 -28.18 47.88
CA PRO A 17 -37.85 -27.51 46.94
C PRO A 17 -37.04 -27.42 45.65
N ASP A 18 -37.51 -28.08 44.60
CA ASP A 18 -36.93 -27.97 43.29
C ASP A 18 -36.80 -26.47 43.01
N ASP A 19 -35.56 -26.00 43.01
CA ASP A 19 -35.18 -24.61 42.74
C ASP A 19 -35.33 -24.38 41.22
N GLU A 20 -36.47 -24.81 40.67
CA GLU A 20 -36.87 -24.59 39.31
C GLU A 20 -37.18 -23.11 39.18
N ILE A 21 -36.34 -22.42 38.40
CA ILE A 21 -36.55 -21.02 38.06
C ILE A 21 -37.87 -20.90 37.28
N ASN A 22 -38.95 -20.63 38.00
CA ASN A 22 -40.27 -20.45 37.42
C ASN A 22 -40.28 -19.19 36.56
N LEU A 23 -40.53 -19.35 35.25
CA LEU A 23 -40.62 -18.23 34.29
C LEU A 23 -41.69 -17.20 34.68
N LEU A 24 -42.75 -17.65 35.37
CA LEU A 24 -43.81 -16.79 35.89
C LEU A 24 -43.33 -15.91 37.05
N ASP A 25 -42.45 -16.43 37.92
CA ASP A 25 -41.86 -15.65 39.02
C ASP A 25 -40.93 -14.57 38.48
N LEU A 26 -40.15 -14.90 37.45
CA LEU A 26 -39.33 -13.93 36.71
C LEU A 26 -40.18 -12.76 36.19
N LEU A 27 -41.33 -13.06 35.58
CA LEU A 27 -42.27 -12.06 35.07
C LEU A 27 -42.92 -11.24 36.19
N LEU A 28 -43.19 -11.86 37.33
CA LEU A 28 -43.77 -11.19 38.49
C LEU A 28 -42.81 -10.16 39.12
N VAL A 29 -41.50 -10.44 39.14
CA VAL A 29 -40.46 -9.46 39.55
C VAL A 29 -40.46 -8.23 38.63
N LEU A 30 -40.57 -8.45 37.32
CA LEU A 30 -40.64 -7.38 36.32
C LEU A 30 -41.90 -6.51 36.51
N VAL A 31 -43.06 -7.13 36.71
CA VAL A 31 -44.34 -6.42 36.90
C VAL A 31 -44.37 -5.64 38.22
N LYS A 32 -43.83 -6.19 39.31
CA LYS A 32 -43.72 -5.49 40.60
C LYS A 32 -42.88 -4.22 40.51
N ASN A 33 -41.79 -4.27 39.74
CA ASN A 33 -40.84 -3.16 39.59
C ASN A 33 -41.07 -2.33 38.31
N LYS A 34 -42.23 -2.46 37.65
CA LYS A 34 -42.53 -1.78 36.36
C LYS A 34 -42.34 -0.27 36.39
N TRP A 35 -42.66 0.39 37.51
CA TRP A 35 -42.47 1.84 37.65
C TRP A 35 -41.01 2.25 37.77
N LEU A 36 -40.15 1.40 38.34
CA LEU A 36 -38.71 1.62 38.38
C LEU A 36 -38.12 1.48 36.97
N ILE A 37 -38.51 0.43 36.25
CA ILE A 37 -38.04 0.18 34.88
C ILE A 37 -38.52 1.27 33.92
N ILE A 38 -39.81 1.62 33.95
CA ILE A 38 -40.37 2.69 33.12
C ILE A 38 -39.74 4.05 33.48
N GLY A 39 -39.61 4.36 34.78
CA GLY A 39 -39.02 5.62 35.23
C GLY A 39 -37.56 5.79 34.79
N THR A 40 -36.74 4.73 34.91
CA THR A 40 -35.33 4.74 34.47
C THR A 40 -35.19 4.81 32.95
N CYS A 41 -36.02 4.10 32.19
CA CYS A 41 -36.08 4.22 30.74
C CYS A 41 -36.47 5.64 30.29
N ILE A 42 -37.52 6.23 30.85
CA ILE A 42 -37.98 7.58 30.50
C ILE A 42 -36.91 8.63 30.87
N ALA A 43 -36.31 8.52 32.06
CA ALA A 43 -35.25 9.42 32.49
C ALA A 43 -34.03 9.34 31.56
N THR A 44 -33.62 8.13 31.19
CA THR A 44 -32.47 7.94 30.28
C THR A 44 -32.80 8.40 28.86
N PHE A 45 -34.02 8.15 28.38
CA PHE A 45 -34.49 8.65 27.08
C PHE A 45 -34.47 10.17 27.04
N ALA A 46 -34.99 10.85 28.07
CA ALA A 46 -34.97 12.30 28.16
C ALA A 46 -33.53 12.85 28.19
N LEU A 47 -32.66 12.27 29.02
CA LEU A 47 -31.25 12.66 29.10
C LEU A 47 -30.51 12.42 27.79
N ALA A 48 -30.73 11.27 27.14
CA ALA A 48 -30.13 10.94 25.85
C ALA A 48 -30.63 11.87 24.74
N CYS A 49 -31.92 12.23 24.73
CA CYS A 49 -32.46 13.22 23.81
C CYS A 49 -31.79 14.59 24.01
N ILE A 50 -31.69 15.07 25.26
CA ILE A 50 -31.03 16.35 25.57
C ILE A 50 -29.57 16.31 25.11
N TYR A 51 -28.83 15.27 25.48
CA TYR A 51 -27.42 15.11 25.11
C TYR A 51 -27.20 14.98 23.59
N THR A 52 -28.06 14.27 22.88
CA THR A 52 -27.89 14.10 21.42
C THR A 52 -28.30 15.33 20.62
N LEU A 53 -29.14 16.21 21.20
CA LEU A 53 -29.49 17.50 20.61
C LEU A 53 -28.36 18.52 20.73
N THR A 54 -27.48 18.42 21.74
CA THR A 54 -26.32 19.32 21.90
C THR A 54 -25.15 18.98 20.98
N LEU A 55 -25.12 17.79 20.37
CA LEU A 55 -24.06 17.41 19.43
C LEU A 55 -24.22 18.12 18.07
N PRO A 56 -23.16 18.75 17.53
CA PRO A 56 -23.22 19.42 16.23
C PRO A 56 -23.55 18.43 15.11
N ASN A 57 -24.21 18.92 14.06
CA ASN A 57 -24.45 18.13 12.86
C ASN A 57 -23.18 18.17 12.00
N ILE A 58 -22.71 17.00 11.58
CA ILE A 58 -21.50 16.85 10.76
C ILE A 58 -21.92 16.35 9.37
N PHE A 59 -21.41 17.03 8.36
CA PHE A 59 -21.61 16.76 6.96
C PHE A 59 -20.34 16.16 6.36
N THR A 60 -20.49 15.15 5.52
CA THR A 60 -19.37 14.48 4.87
C THR A 60 -19.43 14.75 3.37
N ALA A 61 -18.41 15.42 2.84
CA ALA A 61 -18.23 15.55 1.40
C ALA A 61 -17.21 14.51 0.92
N THR A 62 -17.46 13.88 -0.23
CA THR A 62 -16.63 12.77 -0.72
C THR A 62 -16.24 12.98 -2.17
N ALA A 63 -14.93 12.91 -2.46
CA ALA A 63 -14.37 12.85 -3.80
C ALA A 63 -13.83 11.44 -4.11
N ARG A 64 -13.91 11.04 -5.37
CA ARG A 64 -13.36 9.77 -5.86
C ARG A 64 -12.34 10.01 -6.96
N LEU A 65 -11.20 9.35 -6.83
CA LEU A 65 -10.07 9.47 -7.73
C LEU A 65 -9.70 8.10 -8.28
N LEU A 66 -9.32 8.07 -9.55
CA LEU A 66 -8.73 6.92 -10.19
C LEU A 66 -7.21 7.17 -10.31
N PRO A 67 -6.38 6.34 -9.64
CA PRO A 67 -4.95 6.30 -9.90
C PRO A 67 -4.67 6.19 -11.39
N PRO A 68 -3.65 6.87 -11.94
CA PRO A 68 -3.22 6.60 -13.29
C PRO A 68 -2.86 5.11 -13.38
N GLN A 69 -3.50 4.41 -14.31
CA GLN A 69 -3.05 3.07 -14.61
C GLN A 69 -1.65 3.20 -15.21
N GLN A 70 -0.66 2.56 -14.58
CA GLN A 70 0.63 2.38 -15.24
C GLN A 70 0.32 1.66 -16.54
N GLU A 71 0.44 2.36 -17.67
CA GLU A 71 0.44 1.71 -18.97
C GLU A 71 1.62 0.75 -18.95
N LYS A 72 1.33 -0.53 -18.71
CA LYS A 72 2.26 -1.65 -18.90
C LYS A 72 2.50 -1.87 -20.41
N GLY A 73 2.76 -0.79 -21.15
CA GLY A 73 2.89 -0.72 -22.60
C GLY A 73 4.26 -0.27 -23.09
N GLY A 74 5.24 -0.10 -22.20
CA GLY A 74 6.65 0.11 -22.58
C GLY A 74 7.38 -1.21 -22.87
N LEU A 75 8.54 -1.10 -23.51
CA LEU A 75 9.45 -2.22 -23.87
C LEU A 75 9.72 -3.21 -22.69
N SER A 76 9.60 -2.76 -21.43
CA SER A 76 9.65 -3.60 -20.22
C SER A 76 8.55 -4.66 -20.11
N GLY A 77 7.34 -4.41 -20.65
CA GLY A 77 6.26 -5.41 -20.67
C GLY A 77 6.53 -6.56 -21.66
N MET A 78 7.34 -6.31 -22.69
CA MET A 78 7.70 -7.30 -23.70
C MET A 78 8.92 -8.13 -23.30
N LEU A 79 9.81 -7.59 -22.47
CA LEU A 79 11.01 -8.26 -21.96
C LEU A 79 10.78 -9.01 -20.63
N GLY A 80 9.69 -8.70 -19.92
CA GLY A 80 9.34 -9.28 -18.61
C GLY A 80 8.57 -10.61 -18.65
N GLY A 81 8.79 -11.45 -19.66
CA GLY A 81 8.03 -12.71 -19.89
C GLY A 81 8.03 -13.75 -18.77
N MET A 82 8.78 -13.54 -17.68
CA MET A 82 8.74 -14.39 -16.47
C MET A 82 8.10 -13.71 -15.24
N GLY A 83 7.77 -12.42 -15.29
CA GLY A 83 7.09 -11.69 -14.21
C GLY A 83 5.56 -11.83 -14.20
N GLY A 84 4.97 -12.37 -15.27
CA GLY A 84 3.52 -12.49 -15.44
C GLY A 84 2.83 -13.52 -14.53
N LEU A 85 3.57 -14.47 -13.96
CA LEU A 85 2.99 -15.54 -13.13
C LEU A 85 2.67 -15.09 -11.69
N ALA A 86 3.36 -14.08 -11.16
CA ALA A 86 3.03 -13.49 -9.85
C ALA A 86 1.71 -12.70 -9.88
N ALA A 87 1.33 -12.15 -11.04
CA ALA A 87 0.07 -11.44 -11.25
C ALA A 87 -1.15 -12.38 -11.25
N LEU A 88 -0.99 -13.65 -11.67
CA LEU A 88 -2.06 -14.65 -11.68
C LEU A 88 -2.35 -15.22 -10.28
N ALA A 89 -1.40 -15.13 -9.35
CA ALA A 89 -1.57 -15.59 -7.97
C ALA A 89 -2.24 -14.54 -7.06
N GLY A 90 -2.52 -13.33 -7.55
CA GLY A 90 -3.11 -12.25 -6.74
C GLY A 90 -2.23 -11.73 -5.60
N VAL A 91 -0.98 -12.21 -5.50
CA VAL A 91 0.00 -11.81 -4.48
C VAL A 91 1.05 -10.93 -5.16
N SER A 92 0.74 -9.65 -5.35
CA SER A 92 1.78 -8.63 -5.51
C SER A 92 2.28 -8.24 -4.12
N PRO A 93 3.56 -8.45 -3.75
CA PRO A 93 4.09 -8.12 -2.43
C PRO A 93 4.38 -6.62 -2.22
N GLY A 94 3.68 -5.74 -2.93
CA GLY A 94 3.75 -4.28 -2.80
C GLY A 94 2.34 -3.74 -2.87
N GLY A 95 2.00 -2.82 -1.95
CA GLY A 95 0.66 -2.23 -1.84
C GLY A 95 0.10 -1.75 -3.18
N SER A 96 -1.23 -1.70 -3.30
CA SER A 96 -1.87 -1.25 -4.53
C SER A 96 -1.39 0.16 -4.90
N SER A 97 -1.36 0.51 -6.18
CA SER A 97 -1.06 1.88 -6.61
C SER A 97 -1.91 2.91 -5.87
N ALA A 98 -3.14 2.55 -5.49
CA ALA A 98 -4.02 3.35 -4.66
C ALA A 98 -3.49 3.58 -3.22
N ASP A 99 -2.86 2.59 -2.57
CA ASP A 99 -2.28 2.74 -1.22
C ASP A 99 -1.15 3.77 -1.18
N PHE A 100 -0.35 3.86 -2.25
CA PHE A 100 0.68 4.91 -2.39
C PHE A 100 0.04 6.30 -2.35
N TYR A 101 -1.05 6.51 -3.10
CA TYR A 101 -1.77 7.79 -3.09
C TYR A 101 -2.48 8.07 -1.77
N VAL A 102 -2.99 7.05 -1.08
CA VAL A 102 -3.52 7.19 0.30
C VAL A 102 -2.42 7.70 1.24
N GLY A 103 -1.21 7.14 1.14
CA GLY A 103 -0.04 7.61 1.89
C GLY A 103 0.34 9.04 1.54
N LEU A 104 0.34 9.39 0.25
CA LEU A 104 0.63 10.73 -0.23
C LEU A 104 -0.39 11.76 0.27
N ALA A 105 -1.68 11.43 0.20
CA ALA A 105 -2.79 12.25 0.71
C ALA A 105 -2.68 12.55 2.22
N LYS A 106 -2.15 11.60 3.00
CA LYS A 106 -1.91 11.73 4.45
C LYS A 106 -0.55 12.37 4.79
N SER A 107 0.23 12.78 3.78
CA SER A 107 1.54 13.40 4.00
C SER A 107 1.44 14.78 4.66
N ARG A 108 2.52 15.17 5.34
CA ARG A 108 2.64 16.51 5.93
C ARG A 108 2.59 17.61 4.86
N THR A 109 3.20 17.38 3.70
CA THR A 109 3.21 18.35 2.59
C THR A 109 1.81 18.78 2.16
N ILE A 110 0.88 17.83 2.02
CA ILE A 110 -0.51 18.16 1.66
C ILE A 110 -1.24 18.76 2.86
N SER A 111 -1.01 18.23 4.06
CA SER A 111 -1.62 18.77 5.27
C SER A 111 -1.23 20.24 5.49
N ASP A 112 0.05 20.59 5.33
CA ASP A 112 0.55 21.96 5.40
C ASP A 112 -0.12 22.85 4.34
N ALA A 113 -0.17 22.40 3.09
CA ALA A 113 -0.80 23.16 2.01
C ALA A 113 -2.27 23.47 2.29
N ILE A 114 -3.01 22.51 2.87
CA ILE A 114 -4.44 22.70 3.20
C ILE A 114 -4.61 23.58 4.44
N ILE A 115 -3.78 23.40 5.47
CA ILE A 115 -3.79 24.24 6.68
C ILE A 115 -3.55 25.70 6.31
N GLU A 116 -2.58 25.96 5.44
CA GLU A 116 -2.25 27.30 4.97
C GLU A 116 -3.32 27.87 4.02
N ARG A 117 -3.84 27.07 3.08
CA ARG A 117 -4.84 27.52 2.10
C ARG A 117 -6.16 27.99 2.72
N PHE A 118 -6.61 27.34 3.78
CA PHE A 118 -7.87 27.68 4.45
C PHE A 118 -7.68 28.34 5.82
N ASP A 119 -6.43 28.68 6.17
CA ASP A 119 -6.07 29.28 7.45
C ASP A 119 -6.71 28.53 8.66
N LEU A 120 -6.54 27.21 8.66
CA LEU A 120 -7.23 26.32 9.59
C LEU A 120 -6.85 26.57 11.05
N MET A 121 -5.64 27.08 11.27
CA MET A 121 -5.13 27.45 12.59
C MET A 121 -6.04 28.50 13.23
N ASN A 122 -6.40 29.54 12.48
CA ASN A 122 -7.27 30.61 12.98
C ASN A 122 -8.74 30.17 13.03
N ARG A 123 -9.22 29.44 12.02
CA ARG A 123 -10.62 28.95 11.97
C ARG A 123 -10.97 28.05 13.15
N PHE A 124 -10.09 27.13 13.51
CA PHE A 124 -10.34 26.15 14.58
C PHE A 124 -9.63 26.48 15.90
N GLY A 125 -8.86 27.57 15.96
CA GLY A 125 -8.13 27.98 17.16
C GLY A 125 -7.03 27.00 17.58
N TRP A 126 -6.34 26.38 16.61
CA TRP A 126 -5.27 25.43 16.91
C TRP A 126 -3.97 26.17 17.25
N GLU A 127 -3.38 25.88 18.41
CA GLU A 127 -2.17 26.58 18.88
C GLU A 127 -0.86 26.01 18.31
N THR A 128 -0.86 24.72 17.93
CA THR A 128 0.36 24.04 17.45
C THR A 128 0.14 23.36 16.10
N ARG A 129 1.15 23.40 15.22
CA ARG A 129 1.11 22.68 13.93
C ARG A 129 0.93 21.17 14.11
N ASN A 130 1.59 20.57 15.11
CA ASN A 130 1.45 19.14 15.36
C ASN A 130 0.02 18.77 15.79
N GLY A 131 -0.61 19.59 16.65
CA GLY A 131 -2.02 19.43 16.99
C GLY A 131 -2.93 19.58 15.78
N ALA A 132 -2.64 20.54 14.88
CA ALA A 132 -3.36 20.72 13.64
C ALA A 132 -3.31 19.50 12.73
N TYR A 133 -2.14 18.86 12.55
CA TYR A 133 -2.05 17.63 11.75
C TYR A 133 -2.91 16.50 12.31
N GLN A 134 -2.91 16.32 13.64
CA GLN A 134 -3.70 15.27 14.28
C GLN A 134 -5.21 15.55 14.18
N ALA A 135 -5.62 16.80 14.41
CA ALA A 135 -7.01 17.22 14.30
C ALA A 135 -7.53 17.12 12.86
N LEU A 136 -6.72 17.53 11.88
CA LEU A 136 -7.01 17.40 10.46
C LEU A 136 -7.10 15.93 10.04
N GLY A 137 -6.16 15.09 10.49
CA GLY A 137 -6.21 13.65 10.27
C GLY A 137 -7.45 12.96 10.85
N GLY A 138 -8.04 13.51 11.92
CA GLY A 138 -9.32 13.03 12.46
C GLY A 138 -10.55 13.47 11.67
N LYS A 139 -10.46 14.59 10.93
CA LYS A 139 -11.53 15.13 10.08
C LYS A 139 -11.55 14.55 8.66
N ILE A 140 -10.51 13.83 8.28
CA ILE A 140 -10.32 13.35 6.91
C ILE A 140 -10.17 11.83 6.90
N ASN A 141 -10.92 11.18 6.03
CA ASN A 141 -10.76 9.78 5.75
C ASN A 141 -10.32 9.60 4.30
N VAL A 142 -9.15 8.99 4.11
CA VAL A 142 -8.66 8.59 2.79
C VAL A 142 -8.46 7.08 2.79
N SER A 143 -9.14 6.40 1.86
CA SER A 143 -9.14 4.95 1.73
C SER A 143 -9.07 4.53 0.27
N ALA A 144 -8.30 3.48 0.00
CA ALA A 144 -8.29 2.79 -1.27
C ALA A 144 -9.26 1.60 -1.23
N ASP A 145 -10.14 1.50 -2.21
CA ASP A 145 -10.94 0.31 -2.43
C ASP A 145 -10.11 -0.73 -3.17
N LYS A 146 -9.87 -1.87 -2.53
CA LYS A 146 -9.03 -2.96 -3.07
C LYS A 146 -9.67 -3.68 -4.26
N MET A 147 -10.99 -3.62 -4.40
CA MET A 147 -11.71 -4.28 -5.50
C MET A 147 -11.78 -3.39 -6.73
N THR A 148 -12.05 -2.09 -6.55
CA THR A 148 -12.21 -1.15 -7.67
C THR A 148 -10.94 -0.37 -8.00
N GLY A 149 -9.97 -0.30 -7.08
CA GLY A 149 -8.77 0.52 -7.20
C GLY A 149 -9.02 2.03 -6.99
N PHE A 150 -10.25 2.43 -6.66
CA PHE A 150 -10.59 3.83 -6.46
C PHE A 150 -10.09 4.36 -5.12
N ILE A 151 -9.60 5.59 -5.11
CA ILE A 151 -9.28 6.32 -3.89
C ILE A 151 -10.51 7.14 -3.54
N THR A 152 -11.04 6.92 -2.34
CA THR A 152 -12.12 7.73 -1.77
C THR A 152 -11.53 8.67 -0.74
N LEU A 153 -11.75 9.97 -0.92
CA LEU A 153 -11.37 11.02 0.01
C LEU A 153 -12.64 11.67 0.57
N SER A 154 -12.84 11.55 1.87
CA SER A 154 -13.99 12.11 2.58
C SER A 154 -13.55 13.10 3.63
N VAL A 155 -14.27 14.20 3.73
CA VAL A 155 -14.01 15.28 4.67
C VAL A 155 -15.25 15.53 5.52
N ASP A 156 -15.07 15.55 6.84
CA ASP A 156 -16.12 15.80 7.84
C ASP A 156 -16.02 17.24 8.39
N ASP A 157 -17.05 18.05 8.18
CA ASP A 157 -17.16 19.39 8.80
C ASP A 157 -18.61 19.76 9.16
N GLU A 158 -18.76 20.81 9.98
CA GLU A 158 -20.09 21.35 10.34
C GLU A 158 -20.70 22.17 9.21
N ASP A 159 -19.86 22.82 8.40
CA ASP A 159 -20.29 23.53 7.20
C ASP A 159 -20.21 22.60 5.96
N PRO A 160 -21.34 22.26 5.33
CA PRO A 160 -21.37 21.37 4.17
C PRO A 160 -20.63 21.95 2.96
N ARG A 161 -20.61 23.29 2.79
CA ARG A 161 -19.89 23.93 1.68
C ARG A 161 -18.40 23.79 1.88
N PHE A 162 -17.94 24.11 3.08
CA PHE A 162 -16.53 23.97 3.42
C PHE A 162 -16.04 22.52 3.35
N ALA A 163 -16.84 21.54 3.76
CA ALA A 163 -16.47 20.13 3.61
C ALA A 163 -16.19 19.77 2.14
N ALA A 164 -17.03 20.22 1.21
CA ALA A 164 -16.84 19.99 -0.22
C ALA A 164 -15.65 20.77 -0.80
N GLU A 165 -15.48 22.03 -0.43
CA GLU A 165 -14.33 22.85 -0.84
C GLU A 165 -13.01 22.25 -0.36
N MET A 166 -12.94 21.81 0.90
CA MET A 166 -11.74 21.20 1.47
C MET A 166 -11.43 19.85 0.82
N ALA A 167 -12.45 19.02 0.55
CA ALA A 167 -12.25 17.74 -0.16
C ALA A 167 -11.71 17.95 -1.58
N ASN A 168 -12.26 18.92 -2.33
CA ASN A 168 -11.79 19.26 -3.66
C ASN A 168 -10.39 19.89 -3.64
N ALA A 169 -10.08 20.74 -2.67
CA ALA A 169 -8.74 21.29 -2.49
C ALA A 169 -7.71 20.19 -2.18
N TYR A 170 -8.07 19.20 -1.38
CA TYR A 170 -7.21 18.03 -1.12
C TYR A 170 -6.87 17.27 -2.39
N VAL A 171 -7.86 17.04 -3.26
CA VAL A 171 -7.67 16.42 -4.57
C VAL A 171 -6.69 17.23 -5.42
N GLU A 172 -6.86 18.56 -5.45
CA GLU A 172 -6.01 19.47 -6.21
C GLU A 172 -4.55 19.46 -5.71
N GLU A 173 -4.35 19.53 -4.39
CA GLU A 173 -3.00 19.48 -3.80
C GLU A 173 -2.34 18.11 -3.99
N LEU A 174 -3.12 17.03 -3.95
CA LEU A 174 -2.63 15.69 -4.28
C LEU A 174 -2.19 15.58 -5.74
N GLN A 175 -2.97 16.13 -6.67
CA GLN A 175 -2.60 16.20 -8.08
C GLN A 175 -1.31 17.01 -8.31
N LYS A 176 -1.20 18.20 -7.71
CA LYS A 176 0.00 19.05 -7.80
C LYS A 176 1.24 18.32 -7.29
N LEU A 177 1.13 17.66 -6.14
CA LEU A 177 2.25 16.91 -5.57
C LEU A 177 2.63 15.72 -6.45
N ASN A 178 1.65 14.98 -6.98
CA ASN A 178 1.90 13.88 -7.90
C ASN A 178 2.61 14.36 -9.18
N VAL A 179 2.16 15.44 -9.79
CA VAL A 179 2.81 16.03 -10.99
C VAL A 179 4.25 16.43 -10.66
N ARG A 180 4.49 17.09 -9.52
CA ARG A 180 5.85 17.46 -9.09
C ARG A 180 6.77 16.24 -8.94
N ILE A 181 6.28 15.17 -8.31
CA ILE A 181 7.04 13.93 -8.12
C ILE A 181 7.35 13.29 -9.49
N ASN A 182 6.36 13.16 -10.36
CA ASN A 182 6.53 12.52 -11.67
C ASN A 182 7.44 13.32 -12.60
N LEU A 183 7.29 14.64 -12.69
CA LEU A 183 8.19 15.49 -13.48
C LEU A 183 9.64 15.39 -12.98
N SER A 184 9.82 15.36 -11.66
CA SER A 184 11.14 15.24 -11.06
C SER A 184 11.80 13.89 -11.36
N THR A 185 11.04 12.79 -11.33
CA THR A 185 11.55 11.45 -11.64
C THR A 185 11.83 11.29 -13.13
N ALA A 186 10.93 11.74 -14.01
CA ALA A 186 11.12 11.69 -15.46
C ALA A 186 12.31 12.56 -15.92
N GLY A 187 12.46 13.75 -15.35
CA GLY A 187 13.61 14.62 -15.63
C GLY A 187 14.94 14.01 -15.19
N ARG A 188 14.99 13.34 -14.02
CA ARG A 188 16.19 12.62 -13.57
C ARG A 188 16.54 11.45 -14.49
N GLU A 189 15.55 10.67 -14.92
CA GLU A 189 15.74 9.58 -15.88
C GLU A 189 16.29 10.09 -17.21
N ARG A 190 15.72 11.19 -17.75
CA ARG A 190 16.24 11.82 -18.96
C ARG A 190 17.69 12.25 -18.81
N VAL A 191 18.04 12.95 -17.71
CA VAL A 191 19.41 13.42 -17.45
C VAL A 191 20.39 12.25 -17.34
N PHE A 192 20.01 11.17 -16.64
CA PHE A 192 20.84 9.98 -16.54
C PHE A 192 21.10 9.32 -17.91
N LEU A 193 20.06 9.20 -18.74
CA LEU A 193 20.19 8.67 -20.10
C LEU A 193 21.00 9.59 -21.03
N GLU A 194 20.88 10.91 -20.86
CA GLU A 194 21.67 11.92 -21.58
C GLU A 194 23.17 11.75 -21.33
N GLU A 195 23.57 11.65 -20.07
CA GLU A 195 24.96 11.42 -19.67
C GLU A 195 25.48 10.09 -20.21
N ARG A 196 24.67 9.02 -20.11
CA ARG A 196 25.05 7.69 -20.62
C ARG A 196 25.18 7.67 -22.13
N LEU A 197 24.28 8.36 -22.84
CA LEU A 197 24.32 8.46 -24.29
C LEU A 197 25.58 9.17 -24.77
N ALA A 198 25.98 10.27 -24.12
CA ALA A 198 27.20 10.99 -24.44
C ALA A 198 28.45 10.11 -24.28
N LEU A 199 28.51 9.30 -23.22
CA LEU A 199 29.62 8.35 -23.01
C LEU A 199 29.67 7.28 -24.12
N VAL A 200 28.53 6.66 -24.43
CA VAL A 200 28.47 5.59 -25.44
C VAL A 200 28.74 6.14 -26.84
N ALA A 201 28.29 7.36 -27.17
CA ALA A 201 28.59 8.00 -28.44
C ALA A 201 30.10 8.19 -28.64
N ARG A 202 30.81 8.64 -27.60
CA ARG A 202 32.28 8.78 -27.62
C ARG A 202 32.98 7.43 -27.74
N ASP A 203 32.53 6.43 -26.98
CA ASP A 203 33.15 5.10 -27.00
C ASP A 203 32.90 4.37 -28.34
N LEU A 204 31.75 4.62 -28.99
CA LEU A 204 31.45 4.17 -30.35
C LEU A 204 32.38 4.82 -31.38
N GLU A 205 32.57 6.14 -31.31
CA GLU A 205 33.49 6.86 -32.21
C GLU A 205 34.92 6.31 -32.11
N LEU A 206 35.41 6.07 -30.89
CA LEU A 206 36.72 5.46 -30.67
C LEU A 206 36.80 4.03 -31.20
N ALA A 207 35.76 3.22 -31.00
CA ALA A 207 35.71 1.84 -31.50
C ALA A 207 35.70 1.80 -33.03
N GLU A 208 34.92 2.69 -33.67
CA GLU A 208 34.88 2.84 -35.13
C GLU A 208 36.23 3.29 -35.69
N GLU A 209 36.88 4.28 -35.08
CA GLU A 209 38.19 4.77 -35.51
C GLU A 209 39.25 3.67 -35.42
N ASN A 210 39.30 2.94 -34.30
CA ASN A 210 40.24 1.84 -34.10
C ASN A 210 40.03 0.72 -35.13
N LEU A 211 38.78 0.35 -35.39
CA LEU A 211 38.43 -0.64 -36.39
C LEU A 211 38.83 -0.19 -37.80
N LYS A 212 38.53 1.05 -38.16
CA LYS A 212 38.88 1.64 -39.46
C LYS A 212 40.39 1.68 -39.67
N ARG A 213 41.15 2.13 -38.66
CA ARG A 213 42.62 2.17 -38.71
C ARG A 213 43.20 0.78 -38.95
N PHE A 214 42.74 -0.21 -38.20
CA PHE A 214 43.16 -1.60 -38.37
C PHE A 214 42.84 -2.16 -39.77
N GLN A 215 41.65 -1.86 -40.32
CA GLN A 215 41.28 -2.27 -41.68
C GLN A 215 42.13 -1.60 -42.77
N GLN A 216 42.52 -0.34 -42.58
CA GLN A 216 43.37 0.40 -43.51
C GLN A 216 44.81 -0.13 -43.52
N GLU A 217 45.34 -0.47 -42.35
CA GLU A 217 46.71 -0.99 -42.18
C GLU A 217 46.85 -2.42 -42.72
N HIS A 218 45.87 -3.29 -42.47
CA HIS A 218 45.99 -4.72 -42.75
C HIS A 218 45.20 -5.22 -43.98
N LYS A 219 44.45 -4.35 -44.67
CA LYS A 219 43.76 -4.58 -45.96
C LYS A 219 43.13 -5.98 -46.13
N THR A 220 41.85 -6.06 -45.74
CA THR A 220 40.90 -7.17 -45.95
C THR A 220 41.14 -8.41 -45.08
N ILE A 221 40.31 -8.52 -44.05
CA ILE A 221 40.16 -9.71 -43.21
C ILE A 221 38.68 -10.11 -43.26
N ARG A 222 38.39 -11.35 -43.64
CA ARG A 222 37.04 -11.90 -43.64
C ARG A 222 36.76 -12.52 -42.28
N ILE A 223 35.61 -12.17 -41.70
CA ILE A 223 35.07 -12.87 -40.54
C ILE A 223 34.22 -14.05 -41.03
N ASP A 224 34.37 -15.20 -40.39
CA ASP A 224 33.52 -16.36 -40.62
C ASP A 224 32.12 -16.16 -39.98
N GLU A 225 31.11 -16.86 -40.50
CA GLU A 225 29.72 -16.68 -40.04
C GLU A 225 29.52 -17.08 -38.56
N GLN A 226 30.37 -17.96 -38.01
CA GLN A 226 30.26 -18.39 -36.61
C GLN A 226 30.73 -17.29 -35.66
N THR A 227 31.86 -16.64 -35.97
CA THR A 227 32.38 -15.48 -35.22
C THR A 227 31.40 -14.31 -35.29
N LYS A 228 30.79 -14.08 -36.45
CA LYS A 228 29.75 -13.06 -36.61
C LYS A 228 28.53 -13.35 -35.72
N GLY A 229 28.04 -14.58 -35.72
CA GLY A 229 26.93 -14.99 -34.84
C GLY A 229 27.25 -14.84 -33.35
N LEU A 230 28.49 -15.14 -32.94
CA LEU A 230 28.95 -14.90 -31.57
C LEU A 230 28.96 -13.41 -31.21
N ILE A 231 29.46 -12.56 -32.11
CA ILE A 231 29.45 -11.10 -31.92
C ILE A 231 28.03 -10.58 -31.77
N GLU A 232 27.08 -11.04 -32.59
CA GLU A 232 25.67 -10.67 -32.49
C GLU A 232 25.05 -11.13 -31.17
N ALA A 233 25.33 -12.36 -30.73
CA ALA A 233 24.85 -12.89 -29.45
C ALA A 233 25.37 -12.09 -28.25
N VAL A 234 26.68 -11.78 -28.23
CA VAL A 234 27.30 -10.97 -27.17
C VAL A 234 26.77 -9.53 -27.20
N SER A 235 26.59 -8.95 -28.39
CA SER A 235 26.05 -7.59 -28.54
C SER A 235 24.62 -7.50 -28.01
N ARG A 236 23.78 -8.51 -28.29
CA ARG A 236 22.43 -8.61 -27.73
C ARG A 236 22.43 -8.68 -26.20
N LEU A 237 23.25 -9.55 -25.61
CA LEU A 237 23.33 -9.67 -24.14
C LEU A 237 23.91 -8.42 -23.49
N LYS A 238 24.88 -7.75 -24.11
CA LYS A 238 25.38 -6.46 -23.63
C LYS A 238 24.33 -5.36 -23.73
N GLY A 239 23.49 -5.38 -24.76
CA GLY A 239 22.30 -4.51 -24.85
C GLY A 239 21.34 -4.75 -23.68
N GLU A 240 21.02 -6.01 -23.38
CA GLU A 240 20.18 -6.39 -22.25
C GLU A 240 20.80 -5.96 -20.90
N LEU A 241 22.11 -6.20 -20.73
CA LEU A 241 22.88 -5.76 -19.57
C LEU A 241 22.78 -4.25 -19.38
N ALA A 242 23.01 -3.46 -20.44
CA ALA A 242 22.91 -2.01 -20.35
C ALA A 242 21.50 -1.54 -20.00
N SER A 243 20.46 -2.18 -20.56
CA SER A 243 19.08 -1.89 -20.16
C SER A 243 18.86 -2.13 -18.66
N LYS A 244 19.43 -3.20 -18.10
CA LYS A 244 19.32 -3.53 -16.67
C LYS A 244 20.16 -2.60 -15.80
N GLU A 245 21.33 -2.19 -16.26
CA GLU A 245 22.17 -1.20 -15.57
C GLU A 245 21.53 0.18 -15.55
N VAL A 246 20.84 0.58 -16.62
CA VAL A 246 20.03 1.81 -16.65
C VAL A 246 18.89 1.72 -15.64
N GLU A 247 18.12 0.63 -15.66
CA GLU A 247 17.04 0.38 -14.71
C GLU A 247 17.57 0.49 -13.26
N LEU A 248 18.76 -0.05 -12.99
CA LEU A 248 19.41 0.01 -11.68
C LEU A 248 19.85 1.43 -11.32
N GLY A 249 20.44 2.17 -12.25
CA GLY A 249 20.87 3.55 -12.05
C GLY A 249 19.70 4.46 -11.70
N VAL A 250 18.58 4.32 -12.43
CA VAL A 250 17.34 5.05 -12.15
C VAL A 250 16.79 4.66 -10.78
N LEU A 251 16.74 3.36 -10.45
CA LEU A 251 16.22 2.86 -9.18
C LEU A 251 17.03 3.38 -7.98
N LEU A 252 18.36 3.36 -8.07
CA LEU A 252 19.26 3.86 -7.03
C LEU A 252 19.21 5.39 -6.87
N SER A 253 18.68 6.12 -7.85
CA SER A 253 18.50 7.57 -7.71
C SER A 253 17.44 7.97 -6.68
N TYR A 254 16.51 7.05 -6.32
CA TYR A 254 15.45 7.31 -5.34
C TYR A 254 15.22 6.19 -4.32
N GLN A 255 15.83 5.02 -4.49
CA GLN A 255 15.79 3.92 -3.52
C GLN A 255 17.15 3.65 -2.91
N THR A 256 17.15 3.08 -1.70
CA THR A 256 18.37 2.62 -1.03
C THR A 256 18.80 1.24 -1.55
N GLU A 257 20.07 0.92 -1.38
CA GLU A 257 20.64 -0.38 -1.80
C GLU A 257 19.97 -1.61 -1.16
N GLN A 258 19.25 -1.42 -0.05
CA GLN A 258 18.64 -2.51 0.70
C GLN A 258 17.28 -2.95 0.16
N ASN A 259 16.70 -2.23 -0.81
CA ASN A 259 15.40 -2.57 -1.40
C ASN A 259 15.46 -3.96 -2.10
N PRO A 260 14.47 -4.85 -1.87
CA PRO A 260 14.36 -6.13 -2.58
C PRO A 260 14.44 -6.02 -4.11
N GLU A 261 13.86 -4.98 -4.72
CA GLU A 261 13.90 -4.73 -6.17
C GLU A 261 15.32 -4.47 -6.66
N VAL A 262 16.09 -3.65 -5.93
CA VAL A 262 17.50 -3.36 -6.22
C VAL A 262 18.34 -4.65 -6.16
N ARG A 263 18.08 -5.52 -5.18
CA ARG A 263 18.78 -6.81 -5.06
C ARG A 263 18.47 -7.73 -6.23
N ALA A 264 17.19 -7.91 -6.55
CA ALA A 264 16.76 -8.76 -7.68
C ALA A 264 17.37 -8.29 -9.01
N LEU A 265 17.45 -6.97 -9.20
CA LEU A 265 18.05 -6.38 -10.39
C LEU A 265 19.58 -6.58 -10.44
N ARG A 266 20.28 -6.38 -9.32
CA ARG A 266 21.71 -6.71 -9.19
C ARG A 266 21.99 -8.18 -9.49
N GLU A 267 21.17 -9.09 -8.98
CA GLU A 267 21.28 -10.52 -9.25
C GLU A 267 21.10 -10.82 -10.75
N SER A 268 20.12 -10.19 -11.40
CA SER A 268 19.89 -10.32 -12.84
C SER A 268 21.10 -9.81 -13.65
N ILE A 269 21.68 -8.66 -13.27
CA ILE A 269 22.90 -8.11 -13.88
C ILE A 269 24.07 -9.09 -13.74
N VAL A 270 24.24 -9.70 -12.57
CA VAL A 270 25.30 -10.70 -12.33
C VAL A 270 25.08 -11.93 -13.22
N GLN A 271 23.85 -12.42 -13.36
CA GLN A 271 23.53 -13.55 -14.24
C GLN A 271 23.85 -13.25 -15.71
N ILE A 272 23.47 -12.08 -16.21
CA ILE A 272 23.75 -11.67 -17.60
C ILE A 272 25.27 -11.52 -17.81
N ARG A 273 25.99 -10.90 -16.86
CA ARG A 273 27.46 -10.80 -16.91
C ARG A 273 28.12 -12.17 -16.96
N GLU A 274 27.60 -13.14 -16.22
CA GLU A 274 28.11 -14.51 -16.26
C GLU A 274 27.85 -15.19 -17.61
N GLN A 275 26.67 -14.99 -18.21
CA GLN A 275 26.37 -15.49 -19.55
C GLN A 275 27.28 -14.88 -20.61
N ILE A 276 27.53 -13.57 -20.55
CA ILE A 276 28.49 -12.87 -21.42
C ILE A 276 29.88 -13.49 -21.24
N ARG A 277 30.35 -13.65 -19.99
CA ARG A 277 31.67 -14.24 -19.72
C ARG A 277 31.78 -15.65 -20.27
N ARG A 278 30.75 -16.49 -20.13
CA ARG A 278 30.72 -17.85 -20.69
C ARG A 278 30.82 -17.87 -22.21
N LEU A 279 30.15 -16.94 -22.90
CA LEU A 279 30.23 -16.83 -24.35
C LEU A 279 31.58 -16.26 -24.82
N GLU A 280 32.12 -15.28 -24.09
CA GLU A 280 33.44 -14.71 -24.36
C GLU A 280 34.58 -15.71 -24.10
N GLN A 281 34.39 -16.61 -23.13
CA GLN A 281 35.33 -17.69 -22.80
C GLN A 281 35.05 -18.99 -23.56
N SER A 282 33.92 -19.09 -24.28
CA SER A 282 33.58 -20.29 -25.03
C SER A 282 34.61 -20.46 -26.15
N PRO A 283 35.38 -21.56 -26.17
CA PRO A 283 36.54 -21.73 -27.05
C PRO A 283 36.14 -22.08 -28.49
N GLY A 284 35.14 -21.39 -29.04
CA GLY A 284 34.87 -21.35 -30.49
C GLY A 284 35.95 -20.59 -31.28
N ALA A 285 36.82 -19.83 -30.59
CA ALA A 285 38.01 -19.23 -31.17
C ALA A 285 39.22 -20.20 -31.27
N GLY A 286 39.13 -21.40 -30.69
CA GLY A 286 40.24 -22.36 -30.59
C GLY A 286 40.07 -23.64 -31.40
N HIS A 287 38.95 -23.83 -32.11
CA HIS A 287 38.70 -25.02 -32.94
C HIS A 287 38.50 -24.65 -34.42
N LEU A 288 39.22 -23.63 -34.90
CA LEU A 288 39.36 -23.30 -36.32
C LEU A 288 40.47 -24.17 -36.96
N GLY A 289 40.45 -25.46 -36.66
CA GLY A 289 41.55 -26.36 -36.96
C GLY A 289 41.58 -26.93 -38.38
N ASP A 290 40.45 -27.03 -39.08
CA ASP A 290 40.40 -28.06 -40.12
C ASP A 290 39.80 -27.70 -41.49
N ASP A 291 39.35 -26.48 -41.78
CA ASP A 291 38.75 -26.27 -43.12
C ASP A 291 38.85 -24.90 -43.79
N LEU A 292 39.65 -23.93 -43.33
CA LEU A 292 39.64 -22.61 -43.98
C LEU A 292 40.98 -21.85 -44.02
N PHE A 293 42.10 -22.54 -44.25
CA PHE A 293 43.38 -21.88 -44.54
C PHE A 293 43.64 -21.79 -46.04
N PHE A 294 43.14 -20.75 -46.70
CA PHE A 294 43.85 -20.20 -47.87
C PHE A 294 43.72 -18.67 -47.94
N VAL A 295 44.90 -18.02 -47.88
CA VAL A 295 45.21 -16.59 -47.97
C VAL A 295 44.78 -15.80 -46.72
N ILE A 296 45.54 -15.72 -45.63
CA ILE A 296 46.97 -15.45 -45.44
C ILE A 296 47.48 -16.30 -44.27
N ALA A 297 48.56 -17.06 -44.48
CA ALA A 297 49.21 -17.90 -43.48
C ALA A 297 50.11 -17.11 -42.50
N GLU A 298 49.82 -15.83 -42.27
CA GLU A 298 50.60 -14.97 -41.39
C GLU A 298 49.66 -14.36 -40.33
N VAL A 299 49.71 -15.00 -39.17
CA VAL A 299 49.24 -14.56 -37.85
C VAL A 299 47.73 -14.70 -37.55
N PRO A 300 47.30 -15.86 -36.98
CA PRO A 300 45.99 -16.03 -36.32
C PRO A 300 45.63 -14.90 -35.33
N GLU A 301 46.64 -14.24 -34.76
CA GLU A 301 46.46 -13.09 -33.86
C GLU A 301 45.81 -11.88 -34.53
N LEU A 302 46.04 -11.65 -35.84
CA LEU A 302 45.42 -10.53 -36.58
C LEU A 302 43.91 -10.74 -36.74
N GLY A 303 43.48 -11.97 -37.05
CA GLY A 303 42.06 -12.32 -37.12
C GLY A 303 41.37 -12.19 -35.75
N LEU A 304 42.06 -12.62 -34.68
CA LEU A 304 41.57 -12.45 -33.31
C LEU A 304 41.47 -10.98 -32.89
N GLN A 305 42.46 -10.15 -33.26
CA GLN A 305 42.41 -8.71 -33.01
C GLN A 305 41.28 -8.03 -33.78
N PHE A 306 41.09 -8.39 -35.06
CA PHE A 306 39.96 -7.90 -35.85
C PHE A 306 38.61 -8.27 -35.22
N ALA A 307 38.44 -9.53 -34.83
CA ALA A 307 37.22 -10.00 -34.18
C ALA A 307 36.95 -9.25 -32.87
N ARG A 308 38.00 -8.93 -32.09
CA ARG A 308 37.87 -8.11 -30.87
C ARG A 308 37.42 -6.68 -31.17
N LEU A 309 38.02 -6.02 -32.16
CA LEU A 309 37.65 -4.66 -32.56
C LEU A 309 36.23 -4.60 -33.14
N MET A 310 35.87 -5.56 -34.01
CA MET A 310 34.52 -5.69 -34.56
C MET A 310 33.48 -5.94 -33.48
N ARG A 311 33.81 -6.80 -32.50
CA ARG A 311 32.95 -7.04 -31.34
C ARG A 311 32.75 -5.76 -30.53
N GLU A 312 33.83 -5.02 -30.26
CA GLU A 312 33.74 -3.76 -29.51
C GLU A 312 32.87 -2.74 -30.25
N TYR A 313 33.12 -2.53 -31.55
CA TYR A 313 32.30 -1.68 -32.40
C TYR A 313 30.81 -2.09 -32.36
N LYS A 314 30.52 -3.38 -32.59
CA LYS A 314 29.13 -3.85 -32.67
C LYS A 314 28.39 -3.72 -31.33
N VAL A 315 29.11 -3.89 -30.23
CA VAL A 315 28.60 -3.66 -28.89
C VAL A 315 28.27 -2.19 -28.71
N GLN A 316 29.19 -1.27 -28.98
CA GLN A 316 28.96 0.16 -28.81
C GLN A 316 27.84 0.67 -29.73
N GLU A 317 27.74 0.16 -30.97
CA GLU A 317 26.67 0.47 -31.91
C GLU A 317 25.30 0.06 -31.34
N THR A 318 25.19 -1.18 -30.85
CA THR A 318 23.94 -1.69 -30.25
C THR A 318 23.56 -0.91 -28.99
N LEU A 319 24.54 -0.54 -28.15
CA LEU A 319 24.32 0.26 -26.96
C LEU A 319 23.84 1.67 -27.30
N PHE A 320 24.47 2.29 -28.30
CA PHE A 320 24.10 3.63 -28.77
C PHE A 320 22.66 3.63 -29.28
N GLU A 321 22.28 2.67 -30.13
CA GLU A 321 20.92 2.54 -30.65
C GLU A 321 19.89 2.36 -29.51
N LEU A 322 20.19 1.48 -28.55
CA LEU A 322 19.30 1.19 -27.43
C LEU A 322 19.12 2.40 -26.52
N ILE A 323 20.22 3.03 -26.09
CA ILE A 323 20.19 4.18 -25.17
C ILE A 323 19.58 5.39 -25.88
N SER A 324 19.88 5.62 -27.16
CA SER A 324 19.22 6.68 -27.94
C SER A 324 17.72 6.49 -27.96
N LYS A 325 17.24 5.26 -28.22
CA LYS A 325 15.82 4.93 -28.22
C LYS A 325 15.20 5.15 -26.83
N GLN A 326 15.89 4.74 -25.76
CA GLN A 326 15.42 4.96 -24.38
C GLN A 326 15.39 6.45 -24.02
N TYR A 327 16.40 7.22 -24.42
CA TYR A 327 16.48 8.65 -24.19
C TYR A 327 15.33 9.40 -24.86
N GLU A 328 15.00 9.09 -26.11
CA GLU A 328 13.85 9.70 -26.79
C GLU A 328 12.53 9.32 -26.12
N VAL A 329 12.37 8.07 -25.67
CA VAL A 329 11.21 7.66 -24.87
C VAL A 329 11.15 8.45 -23.55
N ALA A 330 12.26 8.61 -22.84
CA ALA A 330 12.34 9.36 -21.59
C ALA A 330 12.05 10.85 -21.79
N LYS A 331 12.54 11.46 -22.87
CA LYS A 331 12.26 12.83 -23.25
C LYS A 331 10.78 13.04 -23.59
N ILE A 332 10.17 12.11 -24.32
CA ILE A 332 8.73 12.10 -24.58
C ILE A 332 7.97 11.92 -23.26
N SER A 333 8.41 11.02 -22.39
CA SER A 333 7.80 10.75 -21.08
C SER A 333 7.83 12.00 -20.18
N GLU A 334 8.96 12.70 -20.07
CA GLU A 334 9.07 13.97 -19.34
C GLU A 334 8.13 15.03 -19.90
N ALA A 335 8.05 15.18 -21.23
CA ALA A 335 7.14 16.11 -21.88
C ALA A 335 5.65 15.72 -21.75
N LYS A 336 5.35 14.41 -21.71
CA LYS A 336 3.98 13.87 -21.60
C LYS A 336 3.49 13.73 -20.18
N ASN A 337 4.36 13.63 -19.17
CA ASN A 337 4.00 13.26 -17.79
C ASN A 337 3.32 14.41 -17.04
N THR A 338 2.17 14.83 -17.57
CA THR A 338 1.01 15.32 -16.84
C THR A 338 0.06 14.14 -16.55
N SER A 339 0.57 12.96 -16.19
CA SER A 339 -0.27 11.82 -15.78
C SER A 339 -0.93 12.18 -14.44
N THR A 340 -1.99 12.95 -14.53
CA THR A 340 -2.76 13.45 -13.41
C THR A 340 -3.70 12.36 -12.96
N LEU A 341 -3.82 12.18 -11.64
CA LEU A 341 -4.93 11.43 -11.05
C LEU A 341 -6.24 11.86 -11.71
N GLN A 342 -6.97 10.91 -12.28
CA GLN A 342 -8.23 11.23 -12.93
C GLN A 342 -9.29 11.41 -11.84
N ILE A 343 -9.94 12.56 -11.85
CA ILE A 343 -11.06 12.85 -10.96
C ILE A 343 -12.26 12.11 -11.55
N LEU A 344 -12.74 11.09 -10.83
CA LEU A 344 -13.93 10.35 -11.23
C LEU A 344 -15.16 11.15 -10.80
N ASP A 345 -15.24 11.44 -9.50
CA ASP A 345 -16.31 12.24 -8.91
C ASP A 345 -15.68 13.34 -8.05
N ALA A 346 -15.99 14.60 -8.36
CA ALA A 346 -15.64 15.73 -7.49
C ALA A 346 -16.54 15.72 -6.24
N ALA A 347 -16.05 16.30 -5.14
CA ALA A 347 -16.85 16.40 -3.92
C ALA A 347 -17.99 17.40 -4.12
N ALA A 348 -19.22 16.90 -4.06
CA ALA A 348 -20.43 17.70 -4.02
C ALA A 348 -20.75 18.15 -2.59
N VAL A 349 -21.48 19.27 -2.47
CA VAL A 349 -22.02 19.75 -1.20
C VAL A 349 -23.07 18.73 -0.71
N PRO A 350 -22.92 18.14 0.48
CA PRO A 350 -23.86 17.14 0.99
C PRO A 350 -25.17 17.79 1.47
N ASP A 351 -26.30 17.26 1.01
CA ASP A 351 -27.64 17.73 1.40
C ASP A 351 -28.08 17.20 2.78
N LEU A 352 -27.58 16.02 3.17
CA LEU A 352 -27.95 15.34 4.40
C LEU A 352 -26.76 15.25 5.36
N LYS A 353 -27.03 15.37 6.66
CA LYS A 353 -26.04 15.15 7.70
C LYS A 353 -25.63 13.67 7.75
N SER A 354 -24.34 13.41 7.85
CA SER A 354 -23.79 12.06 7.96
C SER A 354 -23.77 11.58 9.41
N LYS A 355 -23.46 12.48 10.34
CA LYS A 355 -23.29 12.19 11.77
C LYS A 355 -23.83 13.33 12.64
N PRO A 356 -24.21 13.05 13.89
CA PRO A 356 -24.40 11.72 14.47
C PRO A 356 -25.83 11.18 14.18
N LYS A 357 -26.00 9.86 14.13
CA LYS A 357 -27.31 9.21 13.96
C LYS A 357 -28.11 9.28 15.28
N ARG A 358 -28.70 10.45 15.56
CA ARG A 358 -29.35 10.78 16.85
C ARG A 358 -30.38 9.74 17.29
N SER A 359 -31.23 9.27 16.38
CA SER A 359 -32.24 8.24 16.67
C SER A 359 -31.63 6.91 17.12
N LEU A 360 -30.55 6.47 16.48
CA LEU A 360 -29.85 5.24 16.83
C LEU A 360 -29.20 5.34 18.23
N MET A 361 -28.57 6.47 18.55
CA MET A 361 -27.94 6.68 19.86
C MET A 361 -28.98 6.65 21.00
N VAL A 362 -30.10 7.37 20.83
CA VAL A 362 -31.18 7.39 21.82
C VAL A 362 -31.79 6.00 22.01
N LEU A 363 -31.99 5.27 20.91
CA LEU A 363 -32.51 3.91 20.96
C LEU A 363 -31.56 2.99 21.74
N VAL A 364 -30.28 2.95 21.38
CA VAL A 364 -29.28 2.11 22.05
C VAL A 364 -29.15 2.46 23.54
N ALA A 365 -29.10 3.76 23.88
CA ALA A 365 -29.03 4.20 25.27
C ALA A 365 -30.26 3.78 26.09
N THR A 366 -31.46 3.90 25.52
CA THR A 366 -32.71 3.54 26.19
C THR A 366 -32.81 2.03 26.39
N PHE A 367 -32.44 1.22 25.39
CA PHE A 367 -32.40 -0.23 25.50
C PHE A 367 -31.39 -0.71 26.54
N ALA A 368 -30.18 -0.14 26.54
CA ALA A 368 -29.14 -0.47 27.51
C ALA A 368 -29.57 -0.14 28.95
N ALA A 369 -30.19 1.03 29.15
CA ALA A 369 -30.73 1.42 30.45
C ALA A 369 -31.90 0.54 30.89
N GLY A 370 -32.80 0.17 29.98
CA GLY A 370 -33.88 -0.78 30.27
C GLY A 370 -33.34 -2.14 30.72
N PHE A 371 -32.33 -2.66 30.04
CA PHE A 371 -31.67 -3.91 30.42
C PHE A 371 -31.02 -3.82 31.82
N LEU A 372 -30.28 -2.74 32.10
CA LEU A 372 -29.71 -2.47 33.42
C LEU A 372 -30.78 -2.34 34.50
N ALA A 373 -31.90 -1.68 34.20
CA ALA A 373 -33.01 -1.53 35.15
C ALA A 373 -33.67 -2.87 35.48
N VAL A 374 -33.79 -3.78 34.50
CA VAL A 374 -34.23 -5.15 34.73
C VAL A 374 -33.27 -5.88 35.67
N LEU A 375 -31.95 -5.81 35.42
CA LEU A 375 -30.95 -6.43 36.30
C LEU A 375 -31.03 -5.88 37.73
N VAL A 376 -31.13 -4.56 37.89
CA VAL A 376 -31.28 -3.92 39.20
C VAL A 376 -32.58 -4.36 39.89
N ALA A 377 -33.67 -4.51 39.15
CA ALA A 377 -34.94 -5.02 39.68
C ALA A 377 -34.78 -6.46 40.21
N PHE A 378 -34.07 -7.32 39.48
CA PHE A 378 -33.74 -8.68 39.94
C PHE A 378 -32.87 -8.70 41.18
N VAL A 379 -31.78 -7.93 41.19
CA VAL A 379 -30.88 -7.85 42.35
C VAL A 379 -31.61 -7.30 43.58
N ARG A 380 -32.51 -6.32 43.39
CA ARG A 380 -33.30 -5.75 44.48
C ARG A 380 -34.32 -6.75 45.05
N GLU A 381 -34.98 -7.53 44.19
CA GLU A 381 -35.94 -8.55 44.64
C GLU A 381 -35.23 -9.75 45.28
N PHE A 382 -34.13 -10.23 44.69
CA PHE A 382 -33.25 -11.24 45.29
C PHE A 382 -32.76 -10.78 46.67
N GLY A 383 -32.30 -9.53 46.76
CA GLY A 383 -31.93 -8.85 48.00
C GLY A 383 -33.01 -8.84 49.10
N ARG A 384 -34.29 -8.86 48.71
CA ARG A 384 -35.46 -8.82 49.60
C ARG A 384 -35.93 -10.21 50.03
N ASN A 385 -35.74 -11.20 49.17
CA ASN A 385 -36.23 -12.58 49.37
C ASN A 385 -35.18 -13.50 50.04
N LEU A 386 -33.98 -13.01 50.37
CA LEU A 386 -32.95 -13.78 51.10
C LEU A 386 -33.37 -14.10 52.55
N ALA A 387 -33.43 -15.39 52.88
CA ALA A 387 -33.66 -15.89 54.23
C ALA A 387 -32.34 -16.24 54.97
N GLY A 388 -32.34 -16.07 56.30
CA GLY A 388 -31.34 -16.66 57.21
C GLY A 388 -29.86 -16.35 56.93
N GLU A 389 -29.13 -17.35 56.43
CA GLU A 389 -27.67 -17.30 56.22
C GLU A 389 -27.28 -16.45 55.00
N ASP A 390 -28.04 -16.50 53.92
CA ASP A 390 -27.70 -15.74 52.71
C ASP A 390 -27.94 -14.24 52.88
N ARG A 391 -28.85 -13.85 53.79
CA ARG A 391 -29.01 -12.44 54.19
C ARG A 391 -27.76 -11.90 54.89
N ARG A 392 -27.04 -12.72 55.67
CA ARG A 392 -25.77 -12.33 56.30
C ARG A 392 -24.65 -12.21 55.26
N ARG A 393 -24.55 -13.14 54.30
CA ARG A 393 -23.61 -13.08 53.16
C ARG A 393 -23.85 -11.85 52.29
N TRP A 394 -25.12 -11.51 52.03
CA TRP A 394 -25.52 -10.32 51.29
C TRP A 394 -25.13 -9.00 51.98
N GLU A 395 -25.31 -8.92 53.31
CA GLU A 395 -24.82 -7.78 54.09
C GLU A 395 -23.30 -7.69 54.11
N GLN A 396 -22.56 -8.81 54.16
CA GLN A 396 -21.10 -8.82 54.02
C GLN A 396 -20.64 -8.33 52.63
N ILE A 397 -21.32 -8.72 51.56
CA ILE A 397 -21.03 -8.25 50.19
C ILE A 397 -21.29 -6.74 50.07
N LYS A 398 -22.42 -6.25 50.60
CA LYS A 398 -22.71 -4.80 50.64
C LYS A 398 -21.71 -4.02 51.48
N ALA A 399 -21.26 -4.56 52.61
CA ALA A 399 -20.26 -3.94 53.46
C ALA A 399 -18.91 -3.83 52.71
N ASN A 400 -18.48 -4.89 52.03
CA ASN A 400 -17.27 -4.90 51.22
C ASN A 400 -17.35 -3.96 50.00
N LEU A 401 -18.52 -3.81 49.38
CA LEU A 401 -18.75 -2.85 48.28
C LEU A 401 -18.80 -1.39 48.75
N ARG A 402 -19.23 -1.13 50.00
CA ARG A 402 -19.28 0.22 50.58
C ARG A 402 -17.95 0.69 51.16
N LEU A 403 -16.98 -0.19 51.39
CA LEU A 403 -15.72 0.10 52.07
C LEU A 403 -14.52 0.36 51.15
N ARG A 404 -14.72 0.50 49.83
CA ARG A 404 -13.69 1.08 48.95
C ARG A 404 -14.17 2.43 48.44
N ARG A 405 -14.07 3.43 49.30
CA ARG A 405 -14.04 4.85 48.91
C ARG A 405 -12.70 5.42 49.30
#